data_AF-A0A7C4S0I2-F1
#
_entry.id   AF-A0A7C4S0I2-F1
#
_cell.length_a   1.000
_cell.length_b   1.000
_cell.length_c   1.000
_cell.angle_alpha   90.00
_cell.angle_beta   90.00
_cell.angle_gamma   90.00
#
_symmetry.space_group_name_H-M   'P 1'
#
loop_
_entity.id
_entity.type
_entity.pdbx_description
1 polymer ?
#
loop_
_entity_poly.entity_id
_entity_poly.type
_entity_poly.pdbx_seq_one_letter_code
_entity_poly.pdbx_strand_id
1 'polypeptide(L)'
;LTFSITAFLVNTSREVIKGIADVEGDIKRQVKTVAIEYGIKTARTVAILLFILAIIAAIVPIIFKWVSWLYVPIIMLSLIGLSYEILSLLNEINREKAIKIKNRLLLYMFLALIAMFTGGYYE
;
A
#
# COMPACT_ATOMS: atom_id res chain seq x y z
N LEU A 1 1.15 -13.79 -11.19
CA LEU A 1 1.82 -12.50 -11.55
C LEU A 1 1.14 -11.27 -10.94
N THR A 2 -0.18 -11.13 -11.08
CA THR A 2 -0.97 -10.01 -10.55
C THR A 2 -0.80 -9.82 -9.03
N PHE A 3 -0.89 -10.90 -8.25
CA PHE A 3 -0.68 -10.85 -6.79
C PHE A 3 0.71 -10.32 -6.41
N SER A 4 1.76 -10.77 -7.10
CA SER A 4 3.14 -10.31 -6.86
C SER A 4 3.30 -8.83 -7.19
N ILE A 5 2.68 -8.35 -8.29
CA ILE A 5 2.68 -6.93 -8.66
C ILE A 5 1.94 -6.10 -7.60
N THR A 6 0.75 -6.52 -7.17
CA THR A 6 0.01 -5.86 -6.09
C THR A 6 0.84 -5.79 -4.82
N ALA A 7 1.43 -6.91 -4.39
CA ALA A 7 2.27 -6.97 -3.19
C ALA A 7 3.48 -6.05 -3.31
N PHE A 8 4.16 -6.03 -4.46
CA PHE A 8 5.28 -5.14 -4.72
C PHE A 8 4.87 -3.66 -4.61
N LEU A 9 3.76 -3.27 -5.23
CA LEU A 9 3.27 -1.89 -5.24
C LEU A 9 2.89 -1.41 -3.83
N VAL A 10 2.15 -2.22 -3.06
CA VAL A 10 1.77 -1.88 -1.68
C VAL A 10 3.00 -1.79 -0.78
N ASN A 11 3.94 -2.73 -0.88
CA ASN A 11 5.18 -2.70 -0.10
C ASN A 11 6.02 -1.48 -0.42
N THR A 12 6.17 -1.15 -1.71
CA THR A 12 6.93 0.04 -2.15
C THR A 12 6.26 1.31 -1.63
N SER A 13 4.93 1.41 -1.72
CA SER A 13 4.19 2.55 -1.16
C SER A 13 4.42 2.68 0.36
N ARG A 14 4.33 1.56 1.08
CA ARG A 14 4.58 1.52 2.53
C ARG A 14 6.00 1.96 2.88
N GLU A 15 7.01 1.57 2.10
CA GLU A 15 8.40 1.98 2.33
C GLU A 15 8.58 3.49 2.09
N VAL A 16 7.91 4.06 1.08
CA VAL A 16 7.91 5.51 0.85
C VAL A 16 7.26 6.25 2.03
N ILE A 17 6.12 5.77 2.55
CA ILE A 17 5.44 6.37 3.72
C ILE A 17 6.31 6.25 4.98
N LYS A 18 7.01 5.13 5.15
CA LYS A 18 7.99 4.95 6.22
C LYS A 18 9.13 5.98 6.10
N GLY A 19 9.64 6.23 4.90
CA GLY A 19 10.62 7.28 4.65
C GLY A 19 10.12 8.69 5.05
N ILE A 20 8.82 8.98 4.90
CA ILE A 20 8.23 10.24 5.40
C ILE A 20 8.23 10.28 6.94
N ALA A 21 7.93 9.16 7.60
CA ALA A 21 7.95 9.07 9.05
C ALA A 21 9.36 9.23 9.63
N ASP A 22 10.38 8.74 8.92
CA ASP A 22 11.74 8.58 9.45
C ASP A 22 12.76 9.60 8.89
N VAL A 23 12.30 10.67 8.21
CA VAL A 23 13.15 11.73 7.59
C VAL A 23 14.30 12.19 8.49
N GLU A 24 14.03 12.63 9.73
CA GLU A 24 15.09 13.13 10.63
C GLU A 24 16.14 12.07 10.99
N GLY A 25 15.71 10.81 11.13
CA GLY A 25 16.60 9.69 11.45
C GLY A 25 17.43 9.27 10.23
N ASP A 26 16.80 9.25 9.06
CA ASP A 26 17.42 8.89 7.80
C ASP A 26 18.45 9.94 7.35
N ILE A 27 18.20 11.23 7.59
CA ILE A 27 19.19 12.31 7.36
C ILE A 27 20.45 12.07 8.20
N LYS A 28 20.31 11.78 9.50
CA LYS A 28 21.46 11.52 10.40
C LYS A 28 22.27 10.29 9.96
N ARG A 29 21.63 9.35 9.28
CA ARG A 29 22.22 8.11 8.74
C ARG A 29 22.64 8.23 7.28
N GLN A 30 22.52 9.41 6.66
CA GLN A 30 22.83 9.66 5.26
C GLN A 30 22.10 8.73 4.28
N VAL A 31 20.88 8.32 4.64
CA VAL A 31 20.03 7.48 3.79
C VAL A 31 19.28 8.37 2.81
N LYS A 32 19.35 8.05 1.52
CA LYS A 32 18.66 8.78 0.46
C LYS A 32 17.28 8.20 0.21
N THR A 33 16.26 8.73 0.89
CA THR A 33 14.85 8.37 0.66
C THR A 33 14.17 9.36 -0.28
N VAL A 34 13.05 8.97 -0.87
CA VAL A 34 12.24 9.87 -1.72
C VAL A 34 11.83 11.14 -0.96
N ALA A 35 11.54 11.01 0.34
CA ALA A 35 11.16 12.14 1.18
C ALA A 35 12.33 13.11 1.44
N ILE A 36 13.57 12.63 1.45
CA ILE A 36 14.78 13.45 1.63
C ILE A 36 15.19 14.12 0.31
N GLU A 37 15.29 13.35 -0.77
CA GLU A 37 15.79 13.84 -2.07
C GLU A 37 14.78 14.75 -2.78
N TYR A 38 13.48 14.45 -2.65
CA TYR A 38 12.41 15.14 -3.40
C TYR A 38 11.34 15.79 -2.51
N GLY A 39 11.51 15.71 -1.19
CA GLY A 39 10.60 16.29 -0.21
C GLY A 39 9.36 15.44 0.10
N ILE A 40 8.74 15.75 1.25
CA ILE A 40 7.57 15.03 1.79
C ILE A 40 6.37 15.07 0.83
N LYS A 41 6.14 16.21 0.16
CA LYS A 41 5.01 16.36 -0.78
C LYS A 41 5.13 15.39 -1.95
N THR A 42 6.33 15.24 -2.52
CA THR A 42 6.59 14.32 -3.63
C THR A 42 6.48 12.88 -3.18
N ALA A 43 7.09 12.53 -2.04
CA ALA A 43 6.98 11.18 -1.46
C ALA A 43 5.52 10.76 -1.22
N ARG A 44 4.70 11.69 -0.70
CA ARG A 44 3.26 11.48 -0.51
C ARG A 44 2.54 11.19 -1.83
N THR A 45 2.81 11.96 -2.88
CA THR A 45 2.23 11.74 -4.21
C THR A 45 2.66 10.38 -4.79
N VAL A 46 3.94 10.02 -4.66
CA VAL A 46 4.45 8.71 -5.09
C VAL A 46 3.74 7.56 -4.37
N ALA A 47 3.57 7.66 -3.05
CA ALA A 47 2.84 6.64 -2.27
C ALA A 47 1.37 6.49 -2.72
N ILE A 48 0.68 7.60 -2.98
CA ILE A 48 -0.70 7.58 -3.49
C ILE A 48 -0.78 6.89 -4.85
N LEU A 49 0.11 7.25 -5.80
CA LEU A 49 0.13 6.64 -7.13
C LEU A 49 0.37 5.13 -7.04
N LEU A 50 1.31 4.69 -6.21
CA LEU A 50 1.57 3.27 -5.98
C LEU A 50 0.35 2.54 -5.39
N PHE A 51 -0.42 3.16 -4.49
CA PHE A 51 -1.66 2.54 -4.00
C PHE A 51 -2.74 2.45 -5.07
N ILE A 52 -2.93 3.49 -5.89
CA ILE A 52 -3.89 3.46 -6.98
C ILE A 52 -3.56 2.30 -7.93
N LEU A 53 -2.28 2.18 -8.31
CA LEU A 53 -1.82 1.07 -9.15
C LEU A 53 -2.01 -0.29 -8.46
N ALA A 54 -1.76 -0.38 -7.15
CA ALA A 54 -1.96 -1.61 -6.40
C ALA A 54 -3.44 -2.05 -6.37
N ILE A 55 -4.36 -1.11 -6.17
CA ILE A 55 -5.81 -1.36 -6.19
C ILE A 55 -6.24 -1.85 -7.58
N ILE A 56 -5.78 -1.18 -8.64
CA ILE A 56 -6.07 -1.61 -10.01
C ILE A 56 -5.57 -3.04 -10.25
N ALA A 57 -4.31 -3.33 -9.90
CA ALA A 57 -3.71 -4.65 -10.05
C ALA A 57 -4.45 -5.73 -9.23
N ALA A 58 -4.96 -5.39 -8.04
CA ALA A 58 -5.69 -6.30 -7.16
C ALA A 58 -7.11 -6.64 -7.66
N ILE A 59 -7.71 -5.76 -8.47
CA ILE A 59 -9.05 -5.97 -9.05
C ILE A 59 -8.99 -6.87 -10.29
N VAL A 60 -7.85 -6.92 -11.01
CA VAL A 60 -7.67 -7.73 -12.22
C VAL A 60 -8.13 -9.19 -12.04
N PRO A 61 -7.67 -9.95 -11.02
CA PRO A 61 -8.09 -11.33 -10.83
C PRO A 61 -9.60 -11.49 -10.62
N ILE A 62 -10.27 -10.49 -10.05
CA ILE A 62 -11.73 -10.48 -9.83
C ILE A 62 -12.47 -10.32 -11.16
N ILE A 63 -12.05 -9.36 -12.00
CA ILE A 63 -12.68 -9.08 -13.30
C ILE A 63 -12.60 -10.30 -14.22
N PHE A 64 -11.43 -10.94 -14.26
CA PHE A 64 -11.19 -12.11 -15.11
C PHE A 64 -11.65 -13.44 -14.47
N LYS A 65 -12.23 -13.40 -13.27
CA LYS A 65 -12.69 -14.59 -12.52
C LYS A 65 -11.59 -15.64 -12.30
N TRP A 66 -10.35 -15.20 -12.09
CA TRP A 66 -9.18 -16.04 -11.75
C TRP A 66 -9.09 -16.34 -10.25
N VAL A 67 -10.15 -16.09 -9.50
CA VAL A 67 -10.19 -16.26 -8.06
C VAL A 67 -11.53 -16.83 -7.64
N SER A 68 -11.51 -17.55 -6.52
CA SER A 68 -12.70 -18.10 -5.90
C SER A 68 -13.62 -16.97 -5.39
N TRP A 69 -14.91 -17.26 -5.28
CA TRP A 69 -15.86 -16.36 -4.63
C TRP A 69 -15.45 -16.02 -3.18
N LEU A 70 -14.71 -16.92 -2.50
CA LEU A 70 -14.16 -16.71 -1.16
C LEU A 70 -13.09 -15.61 -1.09
N TYR A 71 -12.38 -15.35 -2.19
CA TYR A 71 -11.37 -14.28 -2.28
C TYR A 71 -12.01 -12.89 -2.14
N VAL A 72 -13.16 -12.70 -2.79
CA VAL A 72 -13.80 -11.40 -3.00
C VAL A 72 -14.17 -10.68 -1.70
N PRO A 73 -14.88 -11.27 -0.71
CA PRO A 73 -15.24 -10.53 0.50
C PRO A 73 -14.00 -10.09 1.30
N ILE A 74 -12.96 -10.93 1.35
CA ILE A 74 -11.76 -10.65 2.15
C ILE A 74 -10.89 -9.57 1.48
N ILE A 75 -10.67 -9.67 0.17
CA ILE A 75 -9.89 -8.67 -0.55
C ILE A 75 -10.59 -7.31 -0.54
N MET A 76 -11.92 -7.26 -0.61
CA MET A 76 -12.68 -6.01 -0.58
C MET A 76 -12.44 -5.21 0.71
N LEU A 77 -12.28 -5.89 1.86
CA LEU A 77 -11.91 -5.22 3.11
C LEU A 77 -10.52 -4.56 3.01
N SER A 78 -9.56 -5.24 2.38
CA SER A 78 -8.22 -4.68 2.13
C SER A 78 -8.29 -3.48 1.18
N LEU A 79 -9.05 -3.59 0.08
CA LEU A 79 -9.20 -2.52 -0.92
C LEU A 79 -9.87 -1.27 -0.34
N ILE A 80 -10.89 -1.44 0.50
CA ILE A 80 -11.53 -0.32 1.23
C ILE A 80 -10.51 0.34 2.16
N GLY A 81 -9.72 -0.45 2.89
CA GLY A 81 -8.64 0.05 3.75
C GLY A 81 -7.59 0.85 2.99
N LEU A 82 -7.08 0.32 1.87
CA LEU A 82 -6.13 1.02 1.00
C LEU A 82 -6.71 2.31 0.42
N SER A 83 -7.98 2.29 0.01
CA SER A 83 -8.68 3.47 -0.50
C SER A 83 -8.83 4.56 0.57
N TYR A 84 -9.13 4.16 1.81
CA TYR A 84 -9.15 5.08 2.94
C TYR A 84 -7.77 5.73 3.17
N GLU A 85 -6.68 4.99 3.02
CA GLU A 85 -5.34 5.57 3.16
C GLU A 85 -4.98 6.56 2.06
N ILE A 86 -5.45 6.34 0.82
CA ILE A 86 -5.32 7.34 -0.24
C ILE A 86 -5.97 8.65 0.20
N LEU A 87 -7.22 8.61 0.66
CA LEU A 87 -7.94 9.80 1.14
C LEU A 87 -7.24 10.46 2.33
N SER A 88 -6.73 9.66 3.25
CA SER A 88 -5.94 10.13 4.39
C SER A 88 -4.67 10.87 3.93
N LEU A 89 -3.96 10.35 2.92
CA LEU A 89 -2.74 10.93 2.36
C LEU A 89 -2.98 12.19 1.52
N LEU A 90 -4.20 12.45 1.02
CA LEU A 90 -4.50 13.69 0.30
C LEU A 90 -4.40 14.93 1.22
N ASN A 91 -4.76 14.75 2.49
CA ASN A 91 -4.60 15.76 3.52
C ASN A 91 -3.12 15.94 3.91
N GLU A 92 -2.81 16.95 4.71
CA GLU A 92 -1.46 17.14 5.24
C GLU A 92 -0.98 15.89 5.98
N ILE A 93 0.30 15.57 5.79
CA ILE A 93 0.97 14.42 6.40
C ILE A 93 2.05 14.93 7.35
N ASN A 94 1.97 14.47 8.59
CA ASN A 94 3.01 14.66 9.60
C ASN A 94 3.57 13.29 10.00
N ARG A 95 4.64 13.30 10.80
CA ARG A 95 5.32 12.07 11.29
C ARG A 95 4.34 11.09 11.94
N GLU A 96 3.51 11.56 12.87
CA GLU A 96 2.58 10.71 13.61
C GLU A 96 1.56 10.03 12.68
N LYS A 97 1.00 10.78 11.74
CA LYS A 97 0.08 10.26 10.75
C LYS A 97 0.75 9.26 9.83
N ALA A 98 1.97 9.54 9.35
CA ALA A 98 2.74 8.59 8.54
C ALA A 98 2.98 7.25 9.28
N ILE A 99 3.26 7.30 10.60
CA ILE A 99 3.40 6.10 11.44
C ILE A 99 2.07 5.34 11.54
N LYS A 100 0.95 6.04 11.77
CA LYS A 100 -0.37 5.40 11.84
C LYS A 100 -0.73 4.72 10.52
N ILE A 101 -0.52 5.40 9.40
CA ILE A 101 -0.76 4.87 8.06
C ILE A 101 0.10 3.62 7.83
N LYS A 102 1.43 3.68 7.99
CA LYS A 102 2.31 2.52 7.71
C LYS A 102 2.00 1.29 8.55
N ASN A 103 1.45 1.48 9.75
CA ASN A 103 1.05 0.40 10.64
C ASN A 103 -0.29 -0.21 10.23
N ARG A 104 -1.30 0.61 9.87
CA ARG A 104 -2.58 0.10 9.34
C ARG A 104 -2.41 -0.65 8.02
N LEU A 105 -1.45 -0.27 7.19
CA LEU A 105 -1.14 -1.00 5.96
C LEU A 105 -0.77 -2.47 6.22
N LEU A 106 -0.11 -2.80 7.33
CA LEU A 106 0.18 -4.20 7.67
C LEU A 106 -1.10 -5.02 7.83
N LEU A 107 -2.15 -4.43 8.44
CA LEU A 107 -3.44 -5.08 8.56
C LEU A 107 -4.08 -5.33 7.19
N TYR A 108 -4.08 -4.33 6.31
CA TYR A 108 -4.67 -4.48 4.97
C TYR A 108 -3.88 -5.49 4.11
N MET A 109 -2.56 -5.49 4.21
CA MET A 109 -1.70 -6.47 3.57
C MET A 109 -1.94 -7.88 4.11
N PHE A 110 -2.15 -8.03 5.42
CA PHE A 110 -2.48 -9.31 6.03
C PHE A 110 -3.84 -9.84 5.55
N LEU A 111 -4.85 -8.98 5.47
CA LEU A 111 -6.16 -9.34 4.88
C LEU A 111 -6.01 -9.78 3.41
N ALA A 112 -5.23 -9.06 2.61
CA ALA A 112 -4.97 -9.44 1.22
C ALA A 112 -4.24 -10.79 1.11
N LEU A 113 -3.31 -11.07 2.04
CA LEU A 113 -2.62 -12.35 2.12
C LEU A 113 -3.60 -13.49 2.44
N ILE A 114 -4.49 -13.31 3.42
CA ILE A 114 -5.55 -14.29 3.73
C ILE A 114 -6.46 -14.52 2.52
N ALA A 115 -6.88 -13.45 1.83
CA ALA A 115 -7.70 -13.57 0.63
C ALA A 115 -7.00 -14.46 -0.42
N MET A 116 -5.72 -14.19 -0.69
CA MET A 116 -4.91 -14.97 -1.62
C MET A 116 -4.81 -16.44 -1.20
N PHE A 117 -4.54 -16.73 0.07
CA PHE A 117 -4.45 -18.11 0.57
C PHE A 117 -5.77 -18.87 0.57
N THR A 118 -6.90 -18.20 0.78
CA THR A 118 -8.21 -18.85 0.89
C THR A 118 -8.93 -19.02 -0.45
N GLY A 119 -8.64 -18.15 -1.42
CA GLY A 119 -9.37 -18.12 -2.69
C GLY A 119 -8.52 -17.89 -3.94
N GLY A 120 -7.19 -17.87 -3.84
CA GLY A 120 -6.28 -17.64 -4.98
C GLY A 120 -6.02 -18.85 -5.87
N TYR A 121 -6.65 -20.00 -5.62
CA TYR A 121 -6.36 -21.29 -6.28
C TYR A 121 -6.95 -21.47 -7.69
N TYR A 122 -7.38 -20.41 -8.37
CA TYR A 122 -7.80 -20.47 -9.77
C TYR A 122 -6.74 -19.84 -10.70
N GLU A 123 -5.46 -20.18 -10.47
CA GLU A 123 -4.41 -20.01 -11.48
C GLU A 123 -4.49 -21.10 -12.56
#